data_AF-A0A848CIJ4-F1
#
_entry.id   AF-A0A848CIJ4-F1
#
_cell.length_a   1.000
_cell.length_b   1.000
_cell.length_c   1.000
_cell.angle_alpha   90.00
_cell.angle_beta   90.00
_cell.angle_gamma   90.00
#
_symmetry.space_group_name_H-M   'P 1'
#
loop_
_entity.id
_entity.type
_entity.pdbx_description
1 polymer ?
#
loop_
_entity_poly.entity_id
_entity_poly.type
_entity_poly.pdbx_seq_one_letter_code
_entity_poly.pdbx_strand_id
1 'polypeptide(L)'
;MVSEKQMARLLDLANLACQKGLVGEARTIFQAVLALRPGFAPALVGLAFSHVVVDDFDTALTILDQVLADNAADADALAMRGLACLLAGRRGDAEQAFAAIPQDCAAADMARAVMEVA
;
A
#
# COMPACT_ATOMS: atom_id res chain seq x y z
N MET A 1 -16.64 16.09 -13.17
CA MET A 1 -16.28 15.38 -11.93
C MET A 1 -15.72 14.02 -12.30
N VAL A 2 -14.54 13.65 -11.79
CA VAL A 2 -13.98 12.31 -12.01
C VAL A 2 -14.81 11.31 -11.19
N SER A 3 -15.31 10.25 -11.81
CA SER A 3 -16.10 9.23 -11.12
C SER A 3 -15.21 8.23 -10.37
N GLU A 4 -15.76 7.55 -9.36
CA GLU A 4 -15.02 6.50 -8.64
C GLU A 4 -14.47 5.42 -9.57
N LYS A 5 -15.22 5.07 -10.60
CA LYS A 5 -14.79 4.12 -11.64
C LYS A 5 -13.59 4.65 -12.44
N GLN A 6 -13.49 5.95 -12.66
CA GLN A 6 -12.33 6.56 -13.31
C GLN A 6 -11.12 6.60 -12.37
N MET A 7 -11.32 6.86 -11.07
CA MET A 7 -10.24 6.78 -10.08
C MET A 7 -9.69 5.35 -9.96
N ALA A 8 -10.56 4.34 -9.87
CA ALA A 8 -10.14 2.93 -9.84
C ALA A 8 -9.25 2.58 -11.04
N ARG A 9 -9.64 2.99 -12.25
CA ARG A 9 -8.81 2.77 -13.46
C ARG A 9 -7.45 3.46 -13.42
N LEU A 10 -7.37 4.64 -12.82
CA LEU A 10 -6.10 5.35 -12.63
C LEU A 10 -5.21 4.58 -11.65
N LEU A 11 -5.78 4.06 -10.57
CA LEU A 11 -5.05 3.23 -9.61
C LEU A 11 -4.54 1.94 -10.25
N ASP A 12 -5.36 1.26 -11.05
CA ASP A 12 -4.96 0.04 -11.77
C ASP A 12 -3.77 0.33 -12.70
N LEU A 13 -3.82 1.45 -13.44
CA LEU A 13 -2.73 1.86 -14.32
C LEU A 13 -1.46 2.18 -13.55
N ALA A 14 -1.56 2.89 -12.43
CA ALA A 14 -0.41 3.24 -11.60
C ALA A 14 0.22 2.00 -10.96
N ASN A 15 -0.59 1.05 -10.47
CA ASN A 15 -0.12 -0.22 -9.95
C ASN A 15 0.61 -1.04 -11.02
N LEU A 16 0.10 -1.05 -12.26
CA LEU A 16 0.78 -1.71 -13.38
C LEU A 16 2.10 -1.03 -13.72
N ALA A 17 2.15 0.31 -13.68
CA ALA A 17 3.38 1.06 -13.89
C ALA A 17 4.45 0.72 -12.83
N CYS A 18 4.07 0.60 -11.55
CA CYS A 18 4.96 0.09 -10.49
C CYS A 18 5.54 -1.29 -10.83
N GLN A 19 4.69 -2.24 -11.27
CA GLN A 19 5.14 -3.59 -11.65
C GLN A 19 6.09 -3.61 -12.85
N LYS A 20 6.04 -2.58 -13.70
CA LYS A 20 6.95 -2.40 -14.85
C LYS A 20 8.22 -1.62 -14.50
N GLY A 21 8.40 -1.21 -13.24
CA GLY A 21 9.51 -0.36 -12.82
C GLY A 21 9.37 1.11 -13.23
N LEU A 22 8.23 1.50 -13.81
CA LEU A 22 7.90 2.88 -14.20
C LEU A 22 7.42 3.69 -12.99
N VAL A 23 8.22 3.70 -11.93
CA VAL A 23 7.85 4.21 -10.61
C VAL A 23 7.52 5.70 -10.64
N GLY A 24 8.25 6.50 -11.42
CA GLY A 24 7.97 7.94 -11.57
C GLY A 24 6.60 8.23 -12.19
N GLU A 25 6.20 7.43 -13.18
CA GLU A 25 4.87 7.54 -13.82
C GLU A 25 3.77 7.12 -12.84
N ALA A 26 3.98 6.01 -12.12
CA ALA A 26 3.04 5.54 -11.10
C ALA A 26 2.79 6.61 -10.03
N ARG A 27 3.86 7.20 -9.48
CA ARG A 27 3.78 8.30 -8.49
C ARG A 27 3.01 9.50 -9.01
N THR A 28 3.24 9.89 -10.26
CA THR A 28 2.52 10.99 -10.90
C THR A 28 1.01 10.71 -10.92
N ILE A 29 0.60 9.49 -11.25
CA ILE A 29 -0.81 9.11 -11.28
C ILE A 29 -1.41 9.09 -9.87
N PHE A 30 -0.73 8.49 -8.88
CA PHE A 30 -1.22 8.49 -7.50
C PHE A 30 -1.37 9.90 -6.94
N GLN A 31 -0.39 10.77 -7.16
CA GLN A 31 -0.45 12.17 -6.74
C GLN A 31 -1.58 12.94 -7.42
N ALA A 32 -1.87 12.68 -8.70
CA ALA A 32 -3.00 13.27 -9.39
C ALA A 32 -4.35 12.82 -8.77
N VAL A 33 -4.48 11.54 -8.38
CA VAL A 33 -5.67 11.06 -7.67
C VAL A 33 -5.79 11.73 -6.30
N LEU A 34 -4.69 11.86 -5.56
CA LEU A 34 -4.66 12.52 -4.25
C LEU A 34 -4.94 14.02 -4.31
N ALA A 35 -4.58 14.69 -5.41
CA ALA A 35 -4.93 16.09 -5.64
C ALA A 35 -6.45 16.28 -5.83
N LEU A 36 -7.14 15.28 -6.37
CA LEU A 36 -8.60 15.28 -6.51
C LEU A 36 -9.32 14.85 -5.23
N ARG A 37 -8.74 13.89 -4.50
CA ARG A 37 -9.27 13.31 -3.27
C ARG A 37 -8.15 13.17 -2.24
N PRO A 38 -7.86 14.24 -1.47
CA PRO A 38 -6.89 14.17 -0.39
C PRO A 38 -7.29 13.09 0.61
N GLY A 39 -6.32 12.28 1.07
CA GLY A 39 -6.58 11.20 2.02
C GLY A 39 -7.23 9.95 1.41
N PHE A 40 -7.31 9.81 0.08
CA PHE A 40 -7.88 8.61 -0.52
C PHE A 40 -6.96 7.40 -0.30
N ALA A 41 -7.31 6.57 0.68
CA ALA A 41 -6.50 5.44 1.15
C ALA A 41 -5.96 4.53 0.03
N PRO A 42 -6.75 4.10 -0.98
CA PRO A 42 -6.21 3.28 -2.08
C PRO A 42 -5.07 3.95 -2.87
N ALA A 43 -5.11 5.28 -3.03
CA ALA A 43 -4.04 6.02 -3.68
C ALA A 43 -2.80 6.19 -2.78
N LEU A 44 -3.00 6.37 -1.47
CA LEU A 44 -1.89 6.42 -0.50
C LEU A 44 -1.18 5.06 -0.40
N VAL A 45 -1.94 3.95 -0.33
CA VAL A 45 -1.37 2.59 -0.33
C VAL A 45 -0.61 2.32 -1.62
N GLY A 46 -1.15 2.70 -2.79
CA GLY A 46 -0.44 2.59 -4.06
C GLY A 46 0.82 3.46 -4.13
N LEU A 47 0.78 4.66 -3.57
CA LEU A 47 1.95 5.52 -3.44
C LEU A 47 3.02 4.86 -2.56
N ALA A 48 2.65 4.32 -1.41
CA ALA A 48 3.56 3.57 -0.53
C ALA A 48 4.17 2.36 -1.26
N PHE A 49 3.36 1.60 -2.02
CA PHE A 49 3.85 0.51 -2.86
C PHE A 49 4.93 0.98 -3.86
N SER A 50 4.76 2.15 -4.47
CA SER A 50 5.78 2.72 -5.37
C SER A 50 7.11 3.06 -4.67
N HIS A 51 7.10 3.25 -3.35
CA HIS A 51 8.32 3.44 -2.55
C HIS A 51 8.93 2.09 -2.18
N VAL A 52 8.11 1.08 -1.86
CA VAL A 52 8.56 -0.30 -1.65
C VAL A 52 9.29 -0.85 -2.88
N VAL A 53 8.80 -0.58 -4.09
CA VAL A 53 9.42 -1.05 -5.35
C VAL A 53 10.85 -0.53 -5.56
N VAL A 54 11.24 0.56 -4.90
CA VAL A 54 12.59 1.16 -4.98
C VAL A 54 13.36 1.07 -3.65
N ASP A 55 12.96 0.14 -2.78
CA ASP A 55 13.56 -0.10 -1.46
C ASP A 55 13.53 1.12 -0.50
N ASP A 56 12.65 2.09 -0.76
CA ASP A 56 12.43 3.27 0.09
C ASP A 56 11.36 2.95 1.16
N PHE A 57 11.70 2.00 2.03
CA PHE A 57 10.77 1.47 3.01
C PHE A 57 10.35 2.51 4.06
N ASP A 58 11.24 3.42 4.45
CA ASP A 58 10.93 4.44 5.45
C ASP A 58 9.84 5.41 4.97
N THR A 59 9.92 5.84 3.71
CA THR A 59 8.88 6.69 3.12
C THR A 59 7.58 5.92 2.94
N ALA A 60 7.65 4.65 2.52
CA ALA A 60 6.47 3.79 2.40
C ALA A 60 5.75 3.67 3.76
N LEU A 61 6.47 3.38 4.83
CA LEU A 61 5.91 3.26 6.18
C LEU A 61 5.29 4.58 6.67
N THR A 62 5.95 5.71 6.41
CA THR A 62 5.42 7.03 6.77
C THR A 62 4.07 7.32 6.09
N ILE A 63 3.93 6.93 4.81
CA ILE A 63 2.67 7.10 4.08
C ILE A 63 1.59 6.16 4.63
N LEU A 64 1.95 4.92 4.94
CA LEU A 64 1.01 3.93 5.49
C LEU A 64 0.52 4.31 6.87
N ASP A 65 1.38 4.90 7.70
CA ASP A 65 1.01 5.41 9.02
C ASP A 65 -0.05 6.52 8.91
N GLN A 66 -0.08 7.29 7.81
CA GLN A 66 -1.17 8.27 7.57
C GLN A 66 -2.51 7.57 7.33
N VAL A 67 -2.52 6.51 6.51
CA VAL A 67 -3.74 5.73 6.24
C VAL A 67 -4.24 5.07 7.53
N LEU A 68 -3.33 4.51 8.33
CA LEU A 68 -3.66 3.82 9.58
C LEU A 68 -4.05 4.78 10.72
N ALA A 69 -3.61 6.03 10.68
CA ALA A 69 -4.08 7.06 11.60
C ALA A 69 -5.57 7.39 11.39
N ASP A 70 -6.01 7.40 10.12
CA ASP A 70 -7.41 7.63 9.77
C ASP A 70 -8.28 6.37 9.93
N ASN A 71 -7.74 5.21 9.53
CA ASN A 71 -8.39 3.91 9.67
C ASN A 71 -7.37 2.83 10.10
N ALA A 72 -7.28 2.60 11.42
CA ALA A 72 -6.35 1.63 11.99
C ALA A 72 -6.60 0.17 11.56
N ALA A 73 -7.80 -0.13 11.03
CA ALA A 73 -8.18 -1.46 10.56
C ALA A 73 -8.16 -1.56 9.01
N ASP A 74 -7.55 -0.61 8.31
CA ASP A 74 -7.40 -0.67 6.85
C ASP A 74 -6.54 -1.86 6.44
N ALA A 75 -7.19 -2.88 5.89
CA ALA A 75 -6.55 -4.16 5.58
C ALA A 75 -5.44 -4.03 4.53
N ASP A 76 -5.63 -3.18 3.52
CA ASP A 76 -4.66 -2.98 2.44
C ASP A 76 -3.42 -2.25 2.97
N ALA A 77 -3.61 -1.22 3.81
CA ALA A 77 -2.51 -0.51 4.45
C ALA A 77 -1.73 -1.40 5.43
N LEU A 78 -2.40 -2.22 6.24
CA LEU A 78 -1.76 -3.17 7.15
C LEU A 78 -0.95 -4.24 6.38
N ALA A 79 -1.52 -4.78 5.30
CA ALA A 79 -0.82 -5.74 4.43
C ALA A 79 0.42 -5.11 3.77
N MET A 80 0.30 -3.90 3.23
CA MET A 80 1.42 -3.19 2.63
C MET A 80 2.49 -2.83 3.66
N ARG A 81 2.10 -2.48 4.90
CA ARG A 81 3.03 -2.22 6.01
C ARG A 81 3.79 -3.47 6.40
N GLY A 82 3.10 -4.60 6.50
CA GLY A 82 3.74 -5.89 6.76
C GLY A 82 4.75 -6.25 5.67
N LEU A 83 4.39 -6.07 4.39
CA LEU A 83 5.29 -6.29 3.27
C LEU A 83 6.52 -5.37 3.31
N ALA A 84 6.32 -4.06 3.53
CA ALA A 84 7.42 -3.09 3.62
C ALA A 84 8.37 -3.42 4.79
N CYS A 85 7.85 -3.76 5.96
CA CYS A 85 8.65 -4.18 7.11
C CYS A 85 9.45 -5.46 6.81
N LEU A 86 8.82 -6.44 6.15
CA LEU A 86 9.47 -7.71 5.81
C LEU A 86 10.65 -7.51 4.86
N LEU A 87 10.45 -6.71 3.80
CA LEU A 87 11.49 -6.39 2.82
C LEU A 87 12.61 -5.53 3.43
N ALA A 88 12.29 -4.69 4.42
CA ALA A 88 13.27 -3.96 5.23
C ALA A 88 14.03 -4.83 6.26
N GLY A 89 13.74 -6.15 6.35
CA GLY A 89 14.34 -7.05 7.33
C GLY A 89 13.78 -6.92 8.76
N ARG A 90 12.72 -6.14 8.95
CA ARG A 90 12.06 -5.87 10.24
C ARG A 90 10.95 -6.88 10.50
N ARG A 91 11.33 -8.16 10.62
CA ARG A 91 10.38 -9.28 10.72
C ARG A 91 9.36 -9.13 11.86
N GLY A 92 9.78 -8.70 13.05
CA GLY A 92 8.88 -8.51 14.19
C GLY A 92 7.80 -7.46 13.94
N ASP A 93 8.13 -6.38 13.22
CA ASP A 93 7.15 -5.35 12.87
C ASP A 93 6.21 -5.83 11.75
N ALA A 94 6.72 -6.67 10.84
CA ALA A 94 5.90 -7.31 9.81
C ALA A 94 4.84 -8.23 10.44
N GLU A 95 5.24 -9.09 11.38
CA GLU A 95 4.34 -9.98 12.13
C GLU A 95 3.24 -9.20 12.85
N GLN A 96 3.59 -8.09 13.50
CA GLN A 96 2.61 -7.22 14.17
C GLN A 96 1.62 -6.61 13.18
N ALA A 97 2.10 -6.11 12.03
CA ALA A 97 1.23 -5.52 11.02
C ALA A 97 0.27 -6.56 10.40
N PHE A 98 0.78 -7.76 10.09
CA PHE A 98 -0.04 -8.84 9.55
C PHE A 98 -1.06 -9.39 10.56
N ALA A 99 -0.69 -9.50 11.84
CA ALA A 99 -1.61 -9.93 12.89
C ALA A 99 -2.76 -8.94 13.13
N ALA A 100 -2.55 -7.67 12.83
CA ALA A 100 -3.57 -6.62 12.95
C ALA A 100 -4.60 -6.65 11.80
N ILE A 101 -4.36 -7.41 10.72
CA ILE A 101 -5.29 -7.49 9.59
C ILE A 101 -6.60 -8.18 10.03
N PRO A 102 -7.77 -7.59 9.74
CA PRO A 102 -9.06 -8.23 10.00
C PRO A 102 -9.16 -9.62 9.35
N GLN A 103 -9.56 -10.64 10.12
CA GLN A 103 -9.53 -12.04 9.65
C GLN A 103 -10.54 -12.35 8.52
N ASP A 104 -11.56 -11.51 8.32
CA ASP A 104 -12.63 -11.72 7.33
C ASP A 104 -12.32 -11.11 5.95
N CYS A 105 -11.04 -10.81 5.65
CA CYS A 105 -10.64 -10.20 4.38
C CYS A 105 -9.55 -10.98 3.66
N ALA A 106 -9.52 -10.88 2.33
CA ALA A 106 -8.54 -11.56 1.48
C ALA A 106 -7.08 -11.21 1.82
N ALA A 107 -6.84 -10.01 2.37
CA ALA A 107 -5.52 -9.60 2.81
C ALA A 107 -4.96 -10.47 3.96
N ALA A 108 -5.84 -11.04 4.81
CA ALA A 108 -5.42 -11.92 5.90
C ALA A 108 -4.84 -13.24 5.38
N ASP A 109 -5.44 -13.82 4.34
CA ASP A 109 -4.94 -15.05 3.73
C ASP A 109 -3.59 -14.82 3.03
N MET A 110 -3.45 -13.68 2.36
CA MET A 110 -2.22 -13.29 1.69
C MET A 110 -1.09 -13.04 2.70
N ALA A 111 -1.38 -12.36 3.81
CA ALA A 111 -0.44 -12.13 4.90
C ALA A 111 0.05 -13.44 5.54
N ARG A 112 -0.87 -14.40 5.76
CA ARG A 112 -0.52 -15.72 6.29
C ARG A 112 0.42 -16.47 5.34
N ALA A 113 0.12 -16.47 4.04
CA ALA A 113 0.96 -17.10 3.03
C ALA A 113 2.36 -16.47 2.93
N VAL A 114 2.46 -15.14 3.00
CA VAL A 114 3.76 -14.43 2.96
C VAL A 114 4.62 -14.79 4.17
N MET A 115 4.03 -14.91 5.36
CA MET A 115 4.76 -15.27 6.59
C MET A 115 5.23 -16.72 6.66
N GLU A 116 4.56 -17.63 5.95
CA GLU A 116 4.97 -19.05 5.88
C GLU A 116 6.22 -19.27 5.02
N VAL A 117 6.48 -18.38 4.04
CA VAL A 117 7.56 -18.54 3.05
C VAL A 117 8.77 -17.63 3.35
N ALA A 118 8.61 -16.62 4.21
CA ALA A 118 9.66 -15.69 4.63
C ALA A 118 10.41 -16.17 5.87
#